data_AF-A0A9C9GCA4-F1
#
_entry.id   AF-A0A9C9GCA4-F1
#
_cell.length_a   1.000
_cell.length_b   1.000
_cell.length_c   1.000
_cell.angle_alpha   90.00
_cell.angle_beta   90.00
_cell.angle_gamma   90.00
#
_symmetry.space_group_name_H-M   'P 1'
#
loop_
_entity.id
_entity.type
_entity.pdbx_description
1 polymer ?
#
loop_
_entity_poly.entity_id
_entity_poly.type
_entity_poly.pdbx_seq_one_letter_code
_entity_poly.pdbx_strand_id
1 'polypeptide(L)'
;GDEEVVAEQSKADSKADSKAKKSEKKQSKSKAPLNYVPLDPPFVVNFNSDTDIRFLQITLEVGTRDPEGVELIKEQRPAIRNSLVMLFSSQDPHTLNTREGKEQLRAETLSEIQKVLKQETGETIVESAFFTSFVMQ
;
A
#
# COMPACT_ATOMS: atom_id res chain seq x y z
N GLY A 1 52.87 -8.96 74.25
CA GLY A 1 52.55 -10.15 73.45
C GLY A 1 51.12 -10.01 73.04
N ASP A 2 50.76 -9.03 72.21
CA ASP A 2 50.94 -9.08 70.73
C ASP A 2 50.07 -10.25 70.21
N GLU A 3 49.06 -10.08 69.36
CA GLU A 3 48.53 -8.96 68.61
C GLU A 3 47.17 -9.49 68.11
N GLU A 4 46.06 -8.88 68.54
CA GLU A 4 44.75 -9.09 67.93
C GLU A 4 44.63 -8.07 66.81
N VAL A 5 44.64 -8.51 65.55
CA VAL A 5 43.73 -8.11 64.46
C VAL A 5 44.25 -8.64 63.12
N VAL A 6 43.60 -9.67 62.58
CA VAL A 6 43.63 -9.93 61.13
C VAL A 6 42.19 -10.05 60.65
N ALA A 7 41.80 -9.02 59.92
CA ALA A 7 40.50 -8.86 59.30
C ALA A 7 40.38 -9.83 58.11
N GLU A 8 39.47 -10.81 58.24
CA GLU A 8 39.03 -11.65 57.13
C GLU A 8 37.63 -11.18 56.69
N GLN A 9 37.60 -10.32 55.67
CA GLN A 9 36.39 -10.04 54.91
C GLN A 9 36.22 -11.13 53.85
N SER A 10 35.30 -12.07 54.08
CA SER A 10 34.58 -12.76 53.01
C SER A 10 33.36 -13.49 53.57
N LYS A 11 32.17 -12.91 53.38
CA LYS A 11 30.92 -13.65 53.47
C LYS A 11 29.98 -13.23 52.35
N ALA A 12 29.97 -14.07 51.32
CA ALA A 12 28.90 -14.18 50.35
C ALA A 12 27.71 -14.88 51.01
N ASP A 13 26.51 -14.32 50.82
CA ASP A 13 25.24 -15.05 50.79
C ASP A 13 24.21 -14.12 50.10
N SER A 14 23.88 -14.36 48.83
CA SER A 14 22.74 -15.20 48.39
C SER A 14 21.41 -14.45 48.37
N LYS A 15 20.98 -14.04 47.16
CA LYS A 15 19.56 -14.21 46.78
C LYS A 15 19.42 -14.36 45.26
N ALA A 16 19.18 -15.60 44.86
CA ALA A 16 18.55 -15.97 43.60
C ALA A 16 17.19 -15.26 43.48
N ASP A 17 16.78 -14.82 42.29
CA ASP A 17 15.95 -15.67 41.45
C ASP A 17 15.74 -15.07 40.05
N SER A 18 15.68 -16.00 39.13
CA SER A 18 15.53 -15.93 37.69
C SER A 18 14.15 -15.40 37.28
N LYS A 19 14.07 -14.44 36.35
CA LYS A 19 12.96 -14.46 35.38
C LYS A 19 13.28 -13.75 34.07
N ALA A 20 13.52 -14.60 33.08
CA ALA A 20 13.35 -14.31 31.67
C ALA A 20 11.98 -13.69 31.37
N LYS A 21 11.99 -12.65 30.54
CA LYS A 21 10.98 -12.33 29.51
C LYS A 21 11.65 -11.28 28.62
N LYS A 22 12.46 -11.68 27.65
CA LYS A 22 12.01 -12.01 26.28
C LYS A 22 11.04 -10.94 25.77
N SER A 23 11.52 -9.70 25.71
CA SER A 23 10.87 -8.63 24.94
C SER A 23 10.77 -9.09 23.50
N GLU A 24 9.52 -9.19 23.07
CA GLU A 24 9.08 -9.78 21.82
C GLU A 24 9.81 -9.13 20.63
N LYS A 25 10.66 -9.90 19.96
CA LYS A 25 10.81 -9.78 18.51
C LYS A 25 9.42 -9.97 17.94
N LYS A 26 8.71 -8.86 17.70
CA LYS A 26 7.57 -8.79 16.79
C LYS A 26 8.13 -9.14 15.42
N GLN A 27 8.20 -10.44 15.17
CA GLN A 27 8.54 -11.02 13.89
C GLN A 27 7.49 -10.47 12.92
N SER A 28 7.88 -9.42 12.19
CA SER A 28 7.19 -9.00 11.01
C SER A 28 7.14 -10.24 10.13
N LYS A 29 5.99 -10.91 10.07
CA LYS A 29 5.69 -11.82 8.99
C LYS A 29 5.86 -10.97 7.74
N SER A 30 7.00 -11.11 7.07
CA SER A 30 7.26 -10.41 5.82
C SER A 30 6.14 -10.81 4.89
N LYS A 31 5.24 -9.87 4.61
CA LYS A 31 4.15 -10.12 3.66
C LYS A 31 4.79 -10.54 2.33
N ALA A 32 4.14 -11.43 1.58
CA ALA A 32 4.64 -11.92 0.30
C ALA A 32 5.07 -10.75 -0.62
N PRO A 33 6.00 -10.95 -1.57
CA PRO A 33 6.33 -9.91 -2.54
C PRO A 33 5.08 -9.41 -3.27
N LEU A 34 5.06 -8.12 -3.62
CA LEU A 34 3.97 -7.54 -4.39
C LEU A 34 4.21 -7.82 -5.87
N ASN A 35 3.22 -8.41 -6.52
CA ASN A 35 3.17 -8.58 -7.97
C ASN A 35 2.47 -7.36 -8.57
N TYR A 36 3.01 -6.82 -9.64
CA TYR A 36 2.47 -5.64 -10.32
C TYR A 36 1.86 -6.04 -11.66
N VAL A 37 0.64 -5.56 -11.91
CA VAL A 37 -0.08 -5.79 -13.18
C VAL A 37 -0.33 -4.43 -13.82
N PRO A 38 0.22 -4.16 -15.02
CA PRO A 38 -0.02 -2.92 -15.72
C PRO A 38 -1.43 -2.89 -16.33
N LEU A 39 -2.10 -1.75 -16.20
CA LEU A 39 -3.38 -1.51 -16.88
C LEU A 39 -3.17 -0.76 -18.19
N ASP A 40 -2.59 -1.47 -19.16
CA ASP A 40 -2.38 -0.94 -20.50
C ASP A 40 -3.65 -1.02 -21.36
N PRO A 41 -3.80 -0.14 -22.38
CA PRO A 41 -2.98 1.05 -22.64
C PRO A 41 -3.22 2.19 -21.63
N PRO A 42 -2.45 3.30 -21.67
CA PRO A 42 -2.72 4.48 -20.85
C PRO A 42 -4.18 4.95 -20.98
N PHE A 43 -4.72 5.48 -19.89
CA PHE A 43 -6.03 6.11 -19.87
C PHE A 43 -5.90 7.53 -20.38
N VAL A 44 -6.77 7.92 -21.32
CA VAL A 44 -6.85 9.28 -21.82
C VAL A 44 -8.29 9.73 -21.67
N VAL A 45 -8.51 10.84 -20.98
CA VAL A 45 -9.83 11.46 -20.83
C VAL A 45 -9.74 12.93 -21.19
N ASN A 46 -10.82 13.45 -21.79
CA ASN A 46 -10.96 14.85 -22.14
C ASN A 46 -11.84 15.54 -21.11
N PHE A 47 -11.48 16.76 -20.74
CA PHE A 47 -12.30 17.61 -19.88
C PHE A 47 -13.08 18.61 -20.74
N ASN A 48 -14.37 18.73 -20.46
CA ASN A 48 -15.27 19.62 -21.18
C ASN A 48 -15.41 21.00 -20.52
N SER A 49 -14.56 21.34 -19.55
CA SER A 49 -14.62 22.58 -18.79
C SER A 49 -13.93 23.74 -19.52
N ASP A 50 -14.31 24.98 -19.16
CA ASP A 50 -13.69 26.23 -19.62
C ASP A 50 -12.29 26.49 -19.04
N THR A 51 -11.62 25.42 -18.60
CA THR A 51 -10.27 25.47 -18.06
C THR A 51 -9.25 25.29 -19.18
N ASP A 52 -8.02 25.77 -18.96
CA ASP A 52 -6.92 25.60 -19.92
C ASP A 52 -6.54 24.12 -20.06
N ILE A 53 -6.86 23.30 -19.06
CA ILE A 53 -6.57 21.86 -19.02
C ILE A 53 -7.66 21.09 -19.76
N ARG A 54 -7.32 20.60 -20.93
CA ARG A 54 -8.23 19.91 -21.85
C ARG A 54 -8.17 18.41 -21.73
N PHE A 55 -7.06 17.83 -21.28
CA PHE A 55 -6.96 16.39 -21.14
C PHE A 55 -6.09 15.92 -19.98
N LEU A 56 -6.33 14.66 -19.59
CA LEU A 56 -5.57 13.90 -18.62
C LEU A 56 -5.13 12.58 -19.25
N GLN A 57 -3.84 12.26 -19.13
CA GLN A 57 -3.29 10.95 -19.44
C GLN A 57 -2.71 10.30 -18.18
N ILE A 58 -3.14 9.07 -17.88
CA ILE A 58 -2.67 8.29 -16.74
C ILE A 58 -2.16 6.92 -17.21
N THR A 59 -0.95 6.56 -16.78
CA THR A 59 -0.48 5.17 -16.79
C THR A 59 -0.50 4.66 -15.36
N LEU A 60 -1.04 3.46 -15.13
CA LEU A 60 -1.14 2.90 -13.79
C LEU A 60 -0.89 1.40 -13.73
N GLU A 61 -0.36 0.98 -12.58
CA GLU A 61 -0.13 -0.41 -12.23
C GLU A 61 -0.85 -0.74 -10.92
N VAL A 62 -1.37 -1.97 -10.82
CA VAL A 62 -2.02 -2.48 -9.61
C VAL A 62 -1.15 -3.54 -8.95
N GLY A 63 -1.06 -3.49 -7.63
CA GLY A 63 -0.31 -4.43 -6.83
C GLY A 63 -1.20 -5.46 -6.15
N THR A 64 -0.90 -6.74 -6.32
CA THR A 64 -1.49 -7.87 -5.60
C THR A 64 -0.41 -8.75 -4.99
N ARG A 65 -0.65 -9.31 -3.80
CA ARG A 65 0.24 -10.32 -3.21
C ARG A 65 -0.16 -11.76 -3.52
N ASP A 66 -1.34 -11.91 -4.13
CA ASP A 66 -1.86 -13.19 -4.54
C ASP A 66 -1.36 -13.53 -5.96
N PRO A 67 -0.62 -14.64 -6.16
CA PRO A 67 -0.25 -15.10 -7.48
C PRO A 67 -1.44 -15.38 -8.41
N GLU A 68 -2.53 -15.95 -7.90
CA GLU A 68 -3.74 -16.22 -8.69
C GLU A 68 -4.47 -14.91 -9.03
N GLY A 69 -4.38 -13.93 -8.12
CA GLY A 69 -4.92 -12.61 -8.34
C GLY A 69 -4.34 -11.86 -9.54
N VAL A 70 -3.12 -12.18 -9.98
CA VAL A 70 -2.55 -11.59 -11.20
C VAL A 70 -3.38 -11.95 -12.43
N GLU A 71 -3.79 -13.21 -12.55
CA GLU A 71 -4.59 -13.67 -13.69
C GLU A 71 -6.02 -13.16 -13.60
N LEU A 72 -6.59 -13.15 -12.39
CA LEU A 72 -7.94 -12.62 -12.18
C LEU A 72 -8.05 -11.13 -12.54
N ILE A 73 -7.06 -10.32 -12.16
CA ILE A 73 -6.99 -8.91 -12.58
C ILE A 73 -6.94 -8.81 -14.09
N LYS A 74 -6.15 -9.64 -14.78
CA LYS A 74 -6.02 -9.63 -16.24
C LYS A 74 -7.34 -9.98 -16.93
N GLU A 75 -8.04 -11.01 -16.45
CA GLU A 75 -9.35 -11.42 -16.96
C GLU A 75 -10.40 -10.31 -16.81
N GLN A 76 -10.40 -9.63 -15.66
CA GLN A 76 -11.35 -8.55 -15.36
C GLN A 76 -10.88 -7.17 -15.84
N ARG A 77 -9.78 -7.08 -16.60
CA ARG A 77 -9.27 -5.81 -17.15
C ARG A 77 -10.33 -4.99 -17.86
N PRO A 78 -11.21 -5.54 -18.72
CA PRO A 78 -12.22 -4.74 -19.40
C PRO A 78 -13.17 -4.03 -18.43
N ALA A 79 -13.68 -4.73 -17.43
CA ALA A 79 -14.58 -4.17 -16.41
C ALA A 79 -13.88 -3.12 -15.55
N ILE A 80 -12.65 -3.41 -15.11
CA ILE A 80 -11.82 -2.47 -14.35
C ILE A 80 -11.60 -1.20 -15.17
N ARG A 81 -11.16 -1.32 -16.43
CA ARG A 81 -10.88 -0.18 -17.29
C ARG A 81 -12.13 0.66 -17.53
N ASN A 82 -13.28 0.03 -17.79
CA ASN A 82 -14.54 0.75 -17.95
C ASN A 82 -14.85 1.62 -16.73
N SER A 83 -14.77 1.04 -15.53
CA SER A 83 -15.05 1.80 -14.31
C SER A 83 -14.07 2.95 -14.09
N LEU A 84 -12.77 2.73 -14.35
CA LEU A 84 -11.75 3.77 -14.21
C LEU A 84 -11.90 4.89 -15.25
N VAL A 85 -12.30 4.58 -16.49
CA VAL A 85 -12.60 5.63 -17.48
C VAL A 85 -13.73 6.53 -17.00
N MET A 86 -14.78 5.96 -16.41
CA MET A 86 -15.88 6.74 -15.84
C MET A 86 -15.43 7.59 -14.65
N LEU A 87 -14.64 7.00 -13.73
CA LEU A 87 -14.06 7.70 -12.58
C LEU A 87 -13.19 8.88 -13.01
N PHE A 88 -12.29 8.69 -13.98
CA PHE A 88 -11.38 9.74 -14.45
C PHE A 88 -12.10 10.85 -15.21
N SER A 89 -13.11 10.49 -15.99
CA SER A 89 -13.92 11.45 -16.74
C SER A 89 -14.80 12.33 -15.84
N SER A 90 -15.08 11.89 -14.60
CA SER A 90 -15.88 12.65 -13.64
C SER A 90 -15.05 13.58 -12.74
N GLN A 91 -13.72 13.59 -12.87
CA GLN A 91 -12.86 14.38 -12.00
C GLN A 91 -12.87 15.87 -12.37
N ASP A 92 -12.62 16.71 -11.36
CA ASP A 92 -12.35 18.13 -11.56
C ASP A 92 -10.85 18.38 -11.81
N PRO A 93 -10.46 18.94 -12.98
CA PRO A 93 -9.07 19.26 -13.29
C PRO A 93 -8.37 20.17 -12.27
N HIS A 94 -9.10 21.10 -11.64
CA HIS A 94 -8.50 22.01 -10.66
C HIS A 94 -8.03 21.26 -9.42
N THR A 95 -8.82 20.28 -8.98
CA THR A 95 -8.48 19.42 -7.84
C THR A 95 -7.27 18.53 -8.18
N LEU A 96 -7.23 17.95 -9.38
CA LEU A 96 -6.16 17.03 -9.81
C LEU A 96 -4.78 17.68 -10.01
N ASN A 97 -4.72 19.01 -10.11
CA ASN A 97 -3.43 19.72 -10.13
C ASN A 97 -2.70 19.69 -8.78
N THR A 98 -3.42 19.47 -7.69
CA THR A 98 -2.84 19.42 -6.34
C THR A 98 -2.29 18.03 -6.04
N ARG A 99 -1.33 17.94 -5.12
CA ARG A 99 -0.80 16.65 -4.68
C ARG A 99 -1.88 15.85 -3.97
N GLU A 100 -2.65 16.52 -3.12
CA GLU A 100 -3.72 15.96 -2.32
C GLU A 100 -4.81 15.36 -3.24
N GLY A 101 -5.19 16.08 -4.30
CA GLY A 101 -6.14 15.59 -5.30
C GLY A 101 -5.65 14.36 -6.05
N LYS A 102 -4.35 14.29 -6.39
CA LYS A 102 -3.76 13.09 -7.00
C LYS A 102 -3.75 11.89 -6.04
N GLU A 103 -3.42 12.12 -4.77
CA GLU A 103 -3.44 11.07 -3.75
C GLU A 103 -4.86 10.56 -3.48
N GLN A 104 -5.85 11.45 -3.45
CA GLN A 104 -7.26 11.11 -3.36
C GLN A 104 -7.72 10.30 -4.58
N LEU A 105 -7.43 10.76 -5.80
CA LEU A 105 -7.79 10.04 -7.02
C LEU A 105 -7.17 8.64 -7.05
N ARG A 106 -5.93 8.48 -6.59
CA ARG A 106 -5.27 7.17 -6.47
C ARG A 106 -5.98 6.25 -5.48
N ALA A 107 -6.46 6.78 -4.36
CA ALA A 107 -7.23 6.02 -3.38
C ALA A 107 -8.61 5.61 -3.94
N GLU A 108 -9.30 6.52 -4.63
CA GLU A 108 -10.56 6.24 -5.32
C GLU A 108 -10.37 5.18 -6.41
N THR A 109 -9.29 5.28 -7.19
CA THR A 109 -8.90 4.28 -8.19
C THR A 109 -8.76 2.89 -7.56
N LEU A 110 -8.02 2.77 -6.45
CA LEU A 110 -7.87 1.50 -5.76
C LEU A 110 -9.22 0.94 -5.28
N SER A 111 -10.05 1.80 -4.68
CA SER A 111 -11.38 1.42 -4.19
C SER A 111 -12.28 0.93 -5.32
N GLU A 112 -12.26 1.60 -6.47
CA GLU A 112 -13.09 1.23 -7.61
C GLU A 112 -12.65 -0.10 -8.23
N ILE A 113 -11.33 -0.35 -8.31
CA ILE A 113 -10.79 -1.64 -8.76
C ILE A 113 -11.21 -2.78 -7.83
N GLN A 114 -11.08 -2.57 -6.51
CA GLN A 114 -11.50 -3.56 -5.52
C GLN A 114 -13.00 -3.84 -5.59
N LYS A 115 -13.81 -2.80 -5.82
CA LYS A 115 -15.26 -2.93 -5.97
C LYS A 115 -15.63 -3.75 -7.21
N VAL A 116 -15.02 -3.46 -8.36
CA VAL A 116 -15.24 -4.22 -9.60
C VAL A 116 -14.85 -5.68 -9.41
N LEU A 117 -13.65 -5.95 -8.88
CA LEU A 117 -13.20 -7.33 -8.65
C LEU A 117 -14.13 -8.07 -7.69
N LYS A 118 -14.55 -7.43 -6.60
CA LYS A 118 -15.50 -8.02 -5.67
C LYS A 118 -16.85 -8.34 -6.32
N GLN A 119 -17.31 -7.53 -7.27
CA GLN A 119 -18.57 -7.75 -7.98
C GLN A 119 -18.47 -8.91 -8.99
N GLU A 120 -17.37 -8.98 -9.74
CA GLU A 120 -17.19 -9.98 -10.79
C GLU A 120 -16.72 -11.33 -10.25
N THR A 121 -15.94 -11.35 -9.16
CA THR A 121 -15.22 -12.54 -8.69
C THR A 121 -15.53 -12.91 -7.24
N GLY A 122 -16.12 -11.98 -6.48
CA GLY A 122 -16.37 -12.15 -5.04
C GLY A 122 -15.18 -11.78 -4.15
N GLU A 123 -14.02 -11.47 -4.70
CA GLU A 123 -12.77 -11.31 -3.95
C GLU A 123 -12.14 -9.91 -4.09
N THR A 124 -11.49 -9.45 -3.02
CA THR A 124 -10.71 -8.21 -3.00
C THR A 124 -9.22 -8.52 -2.87
N ILE A 125 -8.59 -8.81 -4.01
CA ILE A 125 -7.19 -9.26 -4.11
C ILE A 125 -6.18 -8.12 -4.30
N VAL A 126 -6.62 -6.96 -4.78
CA VAL A 126 -5.74 -5.80 -5.04
C VAL A 126 -5.47 -5.05 -3.74
N GLU A 127 -4.19 -4.83 -3.43
CA GLU A 127 -3.76 -4.09 -2.24
C GLU A 127 -3.40 -2.63 -2.52
N SER A 128 -3.00 -2.31 -3.76
CA SER A 128 -2.46 -0.99 -4.07
C SER A 128 -2.62 -0.63 -5.54
N ALA A 129 -2.68 0.67 -5.81
CA ALA A 129 -2.64 1.27 -7.15
C ALA A 129 -1.53 2.33 -7.19
N PHE A 130 -0.80 2.35 -8.30
CA PHE A 130 0.33 3.22 -8.55
C PHE A 130 0.12 3.97 -9.87
N PHE A 131 0.16 5.29 -9.83
CA PHE A 131 0.27 6.09 -11.05
C PHE A 131 1.74 6.18 -11.44
N THR A 132 2.10 5.58 -12.56
CA THR A 132 3.48 5.56 -13.09
C THR A 132 3.70 6.68 -14.11
N SER A 133 2.63 7.27 -14.63
CA SER A 133 2.64 8.53 -15.37
C SER A 133 1.34 9.30 -15.13
N PHE A 134 1.42 10.62 -15.01
CA PHE A 134 0.28 11.51 -14.79
C PHE A 134 0.54 12.84 -15.49
N VAL A 135 -0.08 13.03 -16.64
CA VAL A 135 0.11 14.21 -17.50
C VAL A 135 -1.22 14.94 -17.65
N MET A 136 -1.20 16.25 -17.39
CA MET A 136 -2.34 17.15 -17.61
C MET A 136 -1.89 18.26 -18.57
N GLN A 137 -2.71 18.58 -19.56
CA GLN A 137 -2.48 19.65 -20.53
C GLN A 137 -3.80 20.28 -20.95
#